data_AF-A0A0V0R6C6-F1
#
_entry.id   AF-A0A0V0R6C6-F1
#
_cell.length_a   1.000
_cell.length_b   1.000
_cell.length_c   1.000
_cell.angle_alpha   90.00
_cell.angle_beta   90.00
_cell.angle_gamma   90.00
#
_symmetry.space_group_name_H-M   'P 1'
#
loop_
_entity.id
_entity.type
_entity.pdbx_description
1 polymer ?
#
loop_
_entity_poly.entity_id
_entity_poly.type
_entity_poly.pdbx_seq_one_letter_code
_entity_poly.pdbx_strand_id
1 'polypeptide(L)'
;MENFFSNLDKKFVTWQLDEESDLFKIIHDKKLLQKEIIPEEQEYYDFYKLTYKLEITSFLLTFPVGFFAYKFQQERKKPYKNLKKVNFYLGVLAFVGLPAVHLYTWAAYRRFFQKQKQEDYLKQVNQNQLLNLKRRQNKYNAVKNINEQQNQEKNIKQGEKI
;
A
#
# COMPACT_ATOMS: atom_id res chain seq x y z
N MET A 1 -26.27 -1.49 -8.34
CA MET A 1 -24.82 -1.77 -8.49
C MET A 1 -23.92 -0.84 -7.67
N GLU A 2 -24.45 0.17 -6.95
CA GLU A 2 -23.66 1.16 -6.20
C GLU A 2 -22.93 0.61 -4.95
N ASN A 3 -23.31 -0.57 -4.43
CA ASN A 3 -22.75 -1.10 -3.17
C ASN A 3 -21.42 -1.86 -3.32
N PHE A 4 -21.05 -2.36 -4.51
CA PHE A 4 -19.84 -3.18 -4.63
C PHE A 4 -18.58 -2.32 -4.78
N PHE A 5 -18.59 -1.38 -5.72
CA PHE A 5 -17.44 -0.49 -5.97
C PHE A 5 -17.16 0.47 -4.82
N SER A 6 -18.21 0.96 -4.14
CA SER A 6 -18.06 1.83 -2.96
C SER A 6 -17.44 1.10 -1.77
N ASN A 7 -17.79 -0.17 -1.56
CA ASN A 7 -17.18 -1.00 -0.53
C ASN A 7 -15.74 -1.39 -0.85
N LEU A 8 -15.42 -1.63 -2.12
CA LEU A 8 -14.04 -1.84 -2.57
C LEU A 8 -13.18 -0.60 -2.36
N ASP A 9 -13.68 0.57 -2.72
CA ASP A 9 -12.96 1.84 -2.58
C ASP A 9 -12.66 2.16 -1.11
N LYS A 10 -13.63 1.89 -0.20
CA LYS A 10 -13.39 1.96 1.25
C LYS A 10 -12.31 0.99 1.70
N LYS A 11 -12.36 -0.28 1.26
CA LYS A 11 -11.35 -1.28 1.63
C LYS A 11 -9.94 -0.92 1.14
N PHE A 12 -9.81 -0.42 -0.10
CA PHE A 12 -8.51 0.03 -0.60
C PHE A 12 -7.94 1.14 0.26
N VAL A 13 -8.76 2.14 0.63
CA VAL A 13 -8.30 3.22 1.50
C VAL A 13 -7.93 2.67 2.89
N THR A 14 -8.69 1.74 3.45
CA THR A 14 -8.33 1.12 4.73
C THR A 14 -6.98 0.39 4.68
N TRP A 15 -6.72 -0.38 3.62
CA TRP A 15 -5.41 -1.03 3.45
C TRP A 15 -4.28 -0.03 3.21
N GLN A 16 -4.58 1.07 2.52
CA GLN A 16 -3.63 2.14 2.27
C GLN A 16 -3.16 2.81 3.56
N LEU A 17 -4.04 2.97 4.55
CA LEU A 17 -3.75 3.74 5.75
C LEU A 17 -2.53 3.21 6.50
N ASP A 18 -2.33 1.89 6.61
CA ASP A 18 -1.21 1.36 7.39
C ASP A 18 0.16 1.72 6.79
N GLU A 19 0.24 1.81 5.47
CA GLU A 19 1.48 2.04 4.73
C GLU A 19 1.73 3.51 4.39
N GLU A 20 0.73 4.38 4.54
CA GLU A 20 0.83 5.79 4.12
C GLU A 20 1.36 6.75 5.20
N SER A 21 1.75 7.92 4.72
CA SER A 21 2.24 9.02 5.56
C SER A 21 1.21 9.48 6.60
N ASP A 22 1.71 9.98 7.75
CA ASP A 22 0.85 10.57 8.79
C ASP A 22 -0.02 11.73 8.27
N LEU A 23 0.47 12.47 7.27
CA LEU A 23 -0.28 13.55 6.65
C LEU A 23 -1.52 13.00 5.92
N PHE A 24 -1.37 11.92 5.15
CA PHE A 24 -2.49 11.25 4.50
C PHE A 24 -3.52 10.76 5.52
N LYS A 25 -3.07 10.16 6.64
CA LYS A 25 -3.95 9.72 7.74
C LYS A 25 -4.74 10.88 8.35
N ILE A 26 -4.09 12.01 8.62
CA ILE A 26 -4.76 13.22 9.14
C ILE A 26 -5.85 13.70 8.18
N ILE A 27 -5.52 13.81 6.89
CA ILE A 27 -6.48 14.29 5.89
C ILE A 27 -7.64 13.29 5.73
N HIS A 28 -7.35 11.99 5.80
CA HIS A 28 -8.39 10.95 5.83
C HIS A 28 -9.33 11.11 7.03
N ASP A 29 -8.80 11.31 8.23
CA ASP A 29 -9.61 11.52 9.44
C ASP A 29 -10.46 12.80 9.34
N LYS A 30 -9.92 13.87 8.76
CA LYS A 30 -10.71 15.09 8.47
C LYS A 30 -11.87 14.80 7.53
N LYS A 31 -11.66 14.00 6.47
CA LYS A 31 -12.71 13.55 5.54
C LYS A 31 -13.80 12.76 6.26
N LEU A 32 -13.42 11.80 7.11
CA LEU A 32 -14.37 10.99 7.88
C LEU A 32 -15.22 11.84 8.82
N LEU A 33 -14.62 12.87 9.41
CA LEU A 33 -15.28 13.80 10.33
C LEU A 33 -16.07 14.92 9.62
N GLN A 34 -16.17 14.88 8.28
CA GLN A 34 -16.84 15.91 7.45
C GLN A 34 -16.33 17.33 7.75
N LYS A 35 -15.04 17.47 8.08
CA LYS A 35 -14.42 18.78 8.27
C LYS A 35 -14.16 19.43 6.92
N GLU A 36 -14.09 20.75 6.91
CA GLU A 36 -13.70 21.51 5.72
C GLU A 36 -12.26 21.17 5.33
N ILE A 37 -12.06 20.90 4.04
CA ILE A 37 -10.80 20.47 3.44
C ILE A 37 -10.46 21.48 2.36
N ILE A 38 -9.25 22.03 2.43
CA ILE A 38 -8.77 22.97 1.42
C ILE A 38 -8.48 22.21 0.10
N PRO A 39 -8.58 22.88 -1.07
CA PRO A 39 -8.36 22.23 -2.36
C PRO A 39 -7.03 21.46 -2.46
N GLU A 40 -5.96 21.96 -1.83
CA GLU A 40 -4.64 21.34 -1.81
C GLU A 40 -4.62 20.03 -1.02
N GLU A 41 -5.36 19.94 0.09
CA GLU A 41 -5.51 18.69 0.85
C GLU A 41 -6.29 17.65 0.04
N GLN A 42 -7.30 18.09 -0.73
CA GLN A 42 -8.06 17.23 -1.61
C GLN A 42 -7.20 16.67 -2.74
N GLU A 43 -6.43 17.54 -3.43
CA GLU A 43 -5.54 17.13 -4.52
C GLU A 43 -4.46 16.16 -4.03
N TYR A 44 -3.82 16.47 -2.90
CA TYR A 44 -2.87 15.56 -2.26
C TYR A 44 -3.51 14.20 -1.97
N TYR A 45 -4.67 14.19 -1.31
CA TYR A 45 -5.34 12.95 -0.95
C TYR A 45 -5.73 12.11 -2.17
N ASP A 46 -6.30 12.75 -3.20
CA ASP A 46 -6.74 12.05 -4.40
C ASP A 46 -5.56 11.50 -5.21
N PHE A 47 -4.43 12.22 -5.23
CA PHE A 47 -3.19 11.72 -5.84
C PHE A 47 -2.74 10.41 -5.19
N TYR A 48 -2.57 10.38 -3.86
CA TYR A 48 -2.10 9.18 -3.15
C TYR A 48 -3.13 8.04 -3.20
N LYS A 49 -4.42 8.35 -3.13
CA LYS A 49 -5.48 7.34 -3.26
C LYS A 49 -5.47 6.70 -4.65
N LEU A 50 -5.32 7.50 -5.70
CA LEU A 50 -5.31 7.01 -7.08
C LEU A 50 -4.06 6.19 -7.39
N THR A 51 -2.89 6.65 -6.95
CA THR A 51 -1.63 5.91 -7.16
C THR A 51 -1.64 4.58 -6.41
N TYR A 52 -2.14 4.55 -5.17
CA TYR A 52 -2.32 3.29 -4.43
C TYR A 52 -3.27 2.32 -5.12
N LYS A 53 -4.39 2.82 -5.64
CA LYS A 53 -5.35 2.00 -6.39
C LYS A 53 -4.73 1.43 -7.66
N LEU A 54 -3.93 2.24 -8.39
CA LEU A 54 -3.18 1.77 -9.55
C LEU A 54 -2.16 0.70 -9.16
N GLU A 55 -1.45 0.88 -8.05
CA GLU A 55 -0.49 -0.09 -7.54
C GLU A 55 -1.15 -1.44 -7.22
N ILE A 56 -2.23 -1.47 -6.43
CA ILE A 56 -2.88 -2.74 -6.10
C ILE A 56 -3.52 -3.38 -7.34
N THR A 57 -4.20 -2.62 -8.17
CA THR A 57 -4.87 -3.18 -9.35
C THR A 57 -3.86 -3.74 -10.35
N SER A 58 -2.73 -3.05 -10.57
CA SER A 58 -1.64 -3.56 -11.40
C SER A 58 -0.97 -4.78 -10.78
N PHE A 59 -0.75 -4.80 -9.47
CA PHE A 59 -0.26 -5.98 -8.75
C PHE A 59 -1.18 -7.19 -8.94
N LEU A 60 -2.49 -7.03 -8.79
CA LEU A 60 -3.48 -8.10 -9.02
C LEU A 60 -3.44 -8.63 -10.45
N LEU A 61 -3.15 -7.78 -11.44
CA LEU A 61 -2.96 -8.19 -12.84
C LEU A 61 -1.65 -8.97 -13.06
N THR A 62 -0.63 -8.79 -12.22
CA THR A 62 0.62 -9.58 -12.33
C THR A 62 0.49 -11.03 -11.86
N PHE A 63 -0.51 -11.34 -11.02
CA PHE A 63 -0.73 -12.70 -10.53
C PHE A 63 -1.04 -13.72 -11.65
N PRO A 64 -2.01 -13.48 -12.56
CA PRO A 64 -2.24 -14.36 -13.70
C PRO A 64 -1.05 -14.39 -14.67
N VAL A 65 -0.28 -13.30 -14.78
CA VAL A 65 0.92 -13.21 -15.62
C VAL A 65 1.98 -14.20 -15.15
N GLY A 66 2.19 -14.35 -13.84
CA GLY A 66 3.08 -15.38 -13.27
C GLY A 66 2.68 -16.80 -13.67
N PHE A 67 1.38 -17.12 -13.63
CA PHE A 67 0.86 -18.40 -14.10
C PHE A 67 1.13 -18.63 -15.60
N PHE A 68 0.88 -17.62 -16.45
CA PHE A 68 1.14 -17.72 -17.88
C PHE A 68 2.63 -17.80 -18.22
N ALA A 69 3.50 -17.12 -17.46
CA ALA A 69 4.95 -17.24 -17.58
C ALA A 69 5.42 -18.67 -17.26
N TYR A 70 4.88 -19.26 -16.19
CA TYR A 70 5.15 -20.64 -15.84
C TYR A 70 4.69 -21.62 -16.93
N LYS A 71 3.45 -21.47 -17.44
CA LYS A 71 2.92 -22.29 -18.54
C LYS A 71 3.72 -22.13 -19.84
N PHE A 72 4.16 -20.90 -20.15
CA PHE A 72 5.06 -20.63 -21.27
C PHE A 72 6.38 -21.38 -21.11
N GLN A 73 6.99 -21.35 -19.92
CA GLN A 73 8.25 -22.05 -19.65
C GLN A 73 8.08 -23.57 -19.73
N GLN A 74 6.97 -24.12 -19.21
CA GLN A 74 6.64 -25.55 -19.36
C GLN A 74 6.50 -25.94 -20.83
N GLU A 75 5.75 -25.18 -21.63
CA GLU A 75 5.49 -25.50 -23.03
C GLU A 75 6.76 -25.36 -23.89
N ARG A 76 7.65 -24.41 -23.56
CA ARG A 76 8.96 -24.25 -24.25
C ARG A 76 9.94 -25.40 -23.99
N LYS A 77 9.83 -26.10 -22.87
CA LYS A 77 10.71 -27.23 -22.52
C LYS A 77 10.27 -28.56 -23.15
N LYS A 78 9.08 -28.63 -23.76
CA LYS A 78 8.60 -29.85 -24.40
C LYS A 78 9.34 -30.16 -25.71
N PRO A 79 9.57 -31.44 -26.04
CA PRO A 79 10.21 -31.86 -27.29
C PRO A 79 9.33 -31.51 -28.51
N TYR A 80 8.01 -31.61 -28.37
CA TYR A 80 7.03 -31.16 -29.36
C TYR A 80 6.25 -29.97 -28.81
N LYS A 81 6.49 -28.78 -29.36
CA LYS A 81 5.91 -27.52 -28.87
C LYS A 81 4.61 -27.20 -29.58
N ASN A 82 3.56 -26.90 -28.83
CA ASN A 82 2.36 -26.33 -29.43
C ASN A 82 2.55 -24.82 -29.66
N LEU A 83 2.95 -24.44 -30.88
CA LEU A 83 3.22 -23.04 -31.25
C LEU A 83 2.04 -22.09 -30.98
N LYS A 84 0.79 -22.56 -31.15
CA LYS A 84 -0.40 -21.74 -30.84
C LYS A 84 -0.46 -21.39 -29.36
N LYS A 85 -0.20 -22.36 -28.47
CA LYS A 85 -0.16 -22.12 -27.01
C LYS A 85 1.00 -21.21 -26.61
N VAL A 86 2.18 -21.43 -27.18
CA VAL A 86 3.36 -20.60 -26.94
C VAL A 86 3.09 -19.14 -27.32
N ASN A 87 2.53 -18.89 -28.50
CA ASN A 87 2.19 -17.54 -28.96
C ASN A 87 1.08 -16.91 -28.12
N PHE A 88 0.08 -17.69 -27.69
CA PHE A 88 -0.95 -17.19 -26.77
C PHE A 88 -0.36 -16.75 -25.44
N TYR A 89 0.48 -17.57 -24.80
CA TYR A 89 1.12 -17.20 -23.54
C TYR A 89 2.04 -16.00 -23.70
N LEU A 90 2.85 -15.95 -24.77
CA LEU A 90 3.69 -14.81 -25.08
C LEU A 90 2.86 -13.53 -25.28
N GLY A 91 1.72 -13.63 -25.97
CA GLY A 91 0.77 -12.53 -26.15
C GLY A 91 0.24 -12.01 -24.81
N VAL A 92 -0.22 -12.89 -23.93
CA VAL A 92 -0.69 -12.48 -22.60
C VAL A 92 0.43 -11.80 -21.79
N LEU A 93 1.65 -12.34 -21.82
CA LEU A 93 2.79 -11.73 -21.14
C LEU A 93 3.15 -10.35 -21.71
N ALA A 94 3.10 -10.18 -23.03
CA ALA A 94 3.45 -8.92 -23.68
C ALA A 94 2.36 -7.85 -23.51
N PHE A 95 1.08 -8.21 -23.69
CA PHE A 95 -0.03 -7.25 -23.68
C PHE A 95 -0.61 -6.98 -22.30
N VAL A 96 -0.51 -7.93 -21.36
CA VAL A 96 -1.03 -7.77 -19.99
C VAL A 96 0.12 -7.68 -18.99
N GLY A 97 1.12 -8.57 -19.11
CA GLY A 97 2.24 -8.63 -18.18
C GLY A 97 3.11 -7.39 -18.16
N LEU A 98 3.67 -6.99 -19.30
CA LEU A 98 4.56 -5.82 -19.37
C LEU A 98 3.85 -4.53 -18.92
N PRO A 99 2.62 -4.20 -19.38
CA PRO A 99 1.93 -3.01 -18.91
C PRO A 99 1.58 -3.06 -17.42
N ALA A 100 1.18 -4.22 -16.88
CA ALA A 100 0.88 -4.35 -15.45
C ALA A 100 2.12 -4.10 -14.59
N VAL A 101 3.27 -4.71 -14.93
CA VAL A 101 4.52 -4.49 -14.21
C VAL A 101 4.97 -3.03 -14.31
N HIS A 102 4.83 -2.41 -15.48
CA HIS A 102 5.21 -1.01 -15.68
C HIS A 102 4.31 -0.04 -14.91
N LEU A 103 2.99 -0.29 -14.90
CA LEU A 103 2.04 0.50 -14.11
C LEU A 103 2.30 0.35 -12.61
N TYR A 104 2.60 -0.86 -12.15
CA TYR A 104 2.94 -1.12 -10.75
C TYR A 104 4.19 -0.34 -10.34
N THR A 105 5.28 -0.46 -11.11
CA THR A 105 6.53 0.23 -10.80
C THR A 105 6.38 1.75 -10.88
N TRP A 106 5.64 2.26 -11.86
CA TRP A 106 5.35 3.69 -11.98
C TRP A 106 4.53 4.22 -10.80
N ALA A 107 3.47 3.50 -10.39
CA ALA A 107 2.62 3.89 -9.27
C ALA A 107 3.39 3.89 -7.95
N ALA A 108 4.15 2.81 -7.68
CA ALA A 108 5.00 2.71 -6.50
C ALA A 108 6.10 3.80 -6.49
N TYR A 109 6.75 4.04 -7.63
CA TYR A 109 7.75 5.11 -7.75
C TYR A 109 7.16 6.49 -7.40
N ARG A 110 5.99 6.79 -7.97
CA ARG A 110 5.29 8.06 -7.74
C ARG A 110 4.86 8.26 -6.29
N ARG A 111 4.52 7.18 -5.60
CA ARG A 111 4.03 7.21 -4.21
C ARG A 111 5.17 7.39 -3.19
N PHE A 112 6.28 6.67 -3.38
CA PHE A 112 7.36 6.63 -2.38
C PHE A 112 8.54 7.57 -2.67
N PHE A 113 8.83 7.84 -3.94
CA PHE A 113 10.04 8.58 -4.33
C PHE A 113 9.77 10.00 -4.84
N GLN A 114 8.54 10.29 -5.27
CA GLN A 114 8.19 11.62 -5.76
C GLN A 114 7.40 12.41 -4.72
N LYS A 115 8.06 13.44 -4.18
CA LYS A 115 7.44 14.40 -3.27
C LYS A 115 6.42 15.26 -4.02
N GLN A 116 5.22 15.41 -3.46
CA GLN A 116 4.21 16.28 -4.04
C GLN A 116 4.50 17.76 -3.74
N LYS A 117 4.19 18.66 -4.70
CA LYS A 117 4.49 20.10 -4.58
C LYS A 117 3.88 20.72 -3.32
N GLN A 118 2.68 20.28 -2.96
CA GLN A 118 1.91 20.82 -1.83
C GLN A 118 2.33 20.19 -0.49
N GLU A 119 3.14 19.14 -0.49
CA GLU A 119 3.38 18.33 0.71
C GLU A 119 4.05 19.13 1.84
N ASP A 120 5.02 19.99 1.53
CA ASP A 120 5.70 20.82 2.53
C ASP A 120 4.76 21.87 3.14
N TYR A 121 3.97 22.51 2.29
CA TYR A 121 2.94 23.45 2.72
C TYR A 121 1.91 22.76 3.63
N LEU A 122 1.39 21.60 3.23
CA LEU A 122 0.41 20.84 3.99
C LEU A 122 0.97 20.31 5.31
N LYS A 123 2.26 19.95 5.37
CA LYS A 123 2.95 19.62 6.63
C LYS A 123 3.03 20.81 7.58
N GLN A 124 3.24 22.01 7.05
CA GLN A 124 3.26 23.24 7.84
C GLN A 124 1.86 23.57 8.37
N VAL A 125 0.83 23.53 7.52
CA VAL A 125 -0.57 23.77 7.91
C VAL A 125 -1.04 22.76 8.98
N ASN A 126 -0.65 21.50 8.85
CA ASN A 126 -1.05 20.42 9.76
C ASN A 126 -0.03 20.11 10.87
N GLN A 127 0.95 20.98 11.11
CA GLN A 127 2.08 20.73 12.01
C GLN A 127 1.64 20.36 13.43
N ASN A 128 0.64 21.05 13.98
CA ASN A 128 0.11 20.77 15.32
C ASN A 128 -0.52 19.37 15.42
N GLN A 129 -1.22 18.94 14.38
CA GLN A 129 -1.85 17.62 14.33
C GLN A 129 -0.78 16.52 14.17
N LEU A 130 0.21 16.75 13.31
CA LEU A 130 1.37 15.86 13.14
C LEU A 130 2.17 15.70 14.45
N LEU A 131 2.42 16.78 15.19
CA LEU A 131 3.09 16.72 16.49
C LEU A 131 2.29 15.91 17.52
N ASN A 132 0.96 16.07 17.55
CA ASN A 132 0.10 15.33 18.46
C ASN A 132 0.06 13.83 18.13
N LEU A 133 0.06 13.45 16.85
CA LEU A 133 0.18 12.05 16.43
C LEU A 133 1.51 11.43 16.86
N LYS A 134 2.63 12.11 16.61
CA LYS A 134 3.97 11.65 17.05
C LYS A 134 4.03 11.47 18.57
N ARG A 135 3.47 12.40 19.34
CA ARG A 135 3.39 12.28 20.81
C ARG A 135 2.59 11.04 21.25
N ARG A 136 1.47 10.75 20.60
CA ARG A 136 0.66 9.55 20.89
C ARG A 136 1.41 8.27 20.55
N GLN A 137 2.06 8.21 19.39
CA GLN A 137 2.89 7.06 18.98
C GLN A 137 4.04 6.82 19.96
N ASN A 138 4.75 7.88 20.37
CA ASN A 138 5.82 7.78 21.36
C ASN A 138 5.31 7.27 22.72
N LYS A 139 4.16 7.75 23.18
CA LYS A 139 3.53 7.26 24.41
C LYS A 139 3.16 5.78 24.32
N TYR A 140 2.60 5.35 23.19
CA TYR A 140 2.26 3.95 22.95
C TYR A 140 3.51 3.05 22.94
N ASN A 141 4.56 3.46 22.23
CA ASN A 141 5.82 2.71 22.16
C ASN A 141 6.50 2.61 23.53
N ALA A 142 6.46 3.69 24.33
CA ALA A 142 6.98 3.68 25.70
C ALA A 142 6.25 2.65 26.58
N VAL A 143 4.91 2.62 26.53
CA VAL A 143 4.11 1.64 27.29
C VAL A 143 4.38 0.21 26.81
N LYS A 144 4.50 -0.01 25.49
CA LYS A 144 4.83 -1.32 24.93
C LYS A 144 6.18 -1.82 25.42
N ASN A 145 7.21 -0.98 25.38
CA ASN A 145 8.55 -1.32 25.85
C ASN A 145 8.56 -1.66 27.36
N ILE A 146 7.82 -0.92 28.18
CA ILE A 146 7.68 -1.20 29.61
C ILE A 146 7.05 -2.59 29.83
N ASN A 147 6.00 -2.93 29.09
CA ASN A 147 5.34 -4.22 29.21
C ASN A 147 6.24 -5.38 28.74
N GLU A 148 7.02 -5.17 27.68
CA GLU A 148 7.99 -6.16 27.18
C GLU A 148 9.11 -6.40 28.20
N GLN A 149 9.64 -5.35 28.83
CA GLN A 149 10.62 -5.45 29.91
C GLN A 149 10.05 -6.19 31.13
N GLN A 150 8.83 -5.86 31.57
CA GLN A 150 8.18 -6.54 32.69
C GLN A 150 7.94 -8.04 32.42
N ASN A 151 7.62 -8.41 31.18
CA ASN A 151 7.44 -9.81 30.80
C ASN A 151 8.78 -10.57 30.76
N GLN A 152 9.87 -9.93 30.31
CA GLN A 152 11.20 -10.51 30.36
C GLN A 152 11.68 -10.73 31.80
N GLU A 153 11.49 -9.75 32.69
CA GLU A 153 11.83 -9.88 34.12
C GLU A 153 11.02 -10.97 34.83
N LYS A 154 9.75 -11.15 34.48
CA LYS A 154 8.91 -12.24 35.01
C LYS A 154 9.41 -13.61 34.56
N ASN A 155 9.82 -13.76 33.30
CA ASN A 155 10.36 -15.01 32.78
C ASN A 155 11.70 -15.38 33.42
N ILE A 156 12.58 -14.39 33.67
CA ILE A 156 13.86 -14.62 34.36
C ILE A 156 13.62 -15.10 35.80
N LYS A 157 12.71 -14.44 36.54
CA LYS A 157 12.37 -14.83 37.93
C LYS A 157 11.66 -16.18 38.06
N GLN A 158 11.03 -16.67 36.99
CA GLN A 158 10.45 -18.02 36.95
C GLN A 158 11.48 -19.09 36.58
N GLY A 159 12.48 -18.74 35.77
CA GLY A 159 13.60 -19.63 35.43
C GLY A 159 14.58 -19.87 36.59
N GLU A 160 14.76 -18.91 37.50
CA GLU A 160 15.59 -19.06 38.71
C GLU A 160 14.95 -19.91 39.83
N LYS A 161 13.68 -20.31 39.67
CA LYS A 161 12.94 -21.14 40.65
C LYS A 161 12.94 -22.65 40.32
N ILE A 162 13.75 -23.08 39.36
CA ILE A 162 13.96 -24.48 38.97
C ILE A 162 15.38 -24.89 39.41
#